data_AF-A0A853KZL9-F1
#
_entry.id   AF-A0A853KZL9-F1
#
_cell.length_a   1.000
_cell.length_b   1.000
_cell.length_c   1.000
_cell.angle_alpha   90.00
_cell.angle_beta   90.00
_cell.angle_gamma   90.00
#
_symmetry.space_group_name_H-M   'P 1'
#
loop_
_entity.id
_entity.type
_entity.pdbx_description
1 polymer ?
#
loop_
_entity_poly.entity_id
_entity_poly.type
_entity_poly.pdbx_seq_one_letter_code
_entity_poly.pdbx_strand_id
1 'polypeptide(L)'
;MLRRCGNANNEKDCKGFLHPFEMAVFCCCVTAILLLTASMAKAHDLASPQAEAGQANLDEQDGFLILQTNLHPPYQELQNGILSGYSVSILNCVFDRLDIGYGLAIAPRQRNREMVRTGKADGFFLARISDAMDEYAVASNPLALEKWVWVSPAIKSDDPRVSRRPKPGDFSTVGAILGSNEAEWLLEQGYTDVMRVPSIASLVGQVAAGRVEYALVDKHSFEFARKELQLTADKFRMQFERYVPLVVYFSKHYVATFPRLLDDLNAVLEFCETRPMHLEAWEREAIQNVQLPGIRQFASSPELLGHVFNQLDETEVQGSDQKRLTDQEWITLAREGAASAIATEILGNDLSKYLRTFQASIGEQVAEAFVFDTHGQIMGMSRLTSDFDQSDEAQFQMIDSLNREKALITDIWYDASTRAFLSQITVPIIDPDSGQTLAALTVGLNVSAALRPES
;
A
#
# COMPACT_ATOMS: atom_id res chain seq x y z
N MET A 1 -16.51 -40.49 -35.28
CA MET A 1 -16.67 -41.30 -36.51
C MET A 1 -15.31 -41.37 -37.19
N LEU A 2 -14.81 -42.58 -37.46
CA LEU A 2 -13.46 -42.87 -37.95
C LEU A 2 -13.14 -42.18 -39.30
N ARG A 3 -11.87 -41.80 -39.50
CA ARG A 3 -11.04 -42.35 -40.60
C ARG A 3 -9.54 -42.05 -40.44
N ARG A 4 -8.79 -43.13 -40.23
CA ARG A 4 -7.37 -43.31 -40.55
C ARG A 4 -7.21 -43.52 -42.07
N CYS A 5 -6.04 -43.12 -42.60
CA CYS A 5 -5.17 -43.78 -43.60
C CYS A 5 -4.28 -42.68 -44.23
N GLY A 6 -2.98 -42.82 -44.43
CA GLY A 6 -2.07 -43.94 -44.23
C GLY A 6 -0.62 -43.48 -44.46
N ASN A 7 0.32 -44.21 -43.86
CA ASN A 7 1.77 -44.13 -44.06
C ASN A 7 2.18 -44.65 -45.44
N ALA A 8 3.28 -44.11 -46.01
CA ALA A 8 4.39 -44.91 -46.54
C ALA A 8 5.61 -44.05 -46.90
N ASN A 9 6.71 -44.30 -46.16
CA ASN A 9 8.14 -44.30 -46.49
C ASN A 9 8.63 -43.80 -47.86
N ASN A 10 9.69 -42.98 -47.82
CA ASN A 10 10.94 -43.35 -48.51
C ASN A 10 12.16 -42.59 -47.92
N GLU A 11 13.14 -43.35 -47.45
CA GLU A 11 14.52 -42.91 -47.22
C GLU A 11 15.22 -42.65 -48.57
N LYS A 12 16.08 -41.63 -48.62
CA LYS A 12 17.44 -41.72 -49.21
C LYS A 12 18.27 -40.46 -48.96
N ASP A 13 19.44 -40.71 -48.38
CA ASP A 13 20.63 -39.86 -48.23
C ASP A 13 20.99 -39.01 -49.46
N CYS A 14 21.56 -37.82 -49.24
CA CYS A 14 23.02 -37.58 -49.39
C CYS A 14 23.41 -36.08 -49.40
N LYS A 15 24.45 -35.77 -48.61
CA LYS A 15 25.51 -34.74 -48.81
C LYS A 15 25.08 -33.26 -48.65
N GLY A 16 25.64 -32.42 -47.79
CA GLY A 16 26.99 -32.37 -47.20
C GLY A 16 27.89 -31.47 -48.07
N PHE A 17 28.04 -30.19 -47.70
CA PHE A 17 29.18 -29.35 -48.11
C PHE A 17 29.41 -28.22 -47.08
N LEU A 18 30.46 -28.40 -46.29
CA LEU A 18 31.20 -27.36 -45.58
C LEU A 18 32.36 -26.93 -46.49
N HIS A 19 32.72 -25.65 -46.49
CA HIS A 19 34.05 -25.20 -46.94
C HIS A 19 34.58 -24.06 -46.05
N PRO A 20 35.91 -23.97 -45.80
CA PRO A 20 36.54 -23.11 -44.79
C PRO A 20 37.53 -22.07 -45.39
N PHE A 21 38.29 -21.38 -44.50
CA PHE A 21 39.52 -20.55 -44.69
C PHE A 21 39.30 -19.11 -45.23
N GLU A 22 39.99 -18.02 -44.82
CA GLU A 22 41.33 -17.69 -44.25
C GLU A 22 41.23 -16.42 -43.34
N MET A 23 41.91 -16.27 -42.19
CA MET A 23 43.31 -15.85 -41.91
C MET A 23 43.73 -14.44 -42.40
N ALA A 24 43.94 -13.50 -41.46
CA ALA A 24 44.98 -12.45 -41.58
C ALA A 24 45.32 -11.83 -40.20
N VAL A 25 46.52 -12.17 -39.72
CA VAL A 25 47.26 -11.54 -38.62
C VAL A 25 48.17 -10.47 -39.23
N PHE A 26 48.31 -9.30 -38.60
CA PHE A 26 49.45 -8.40 -38.85
C PHE A 26 49.98 -7.82 -37.54
N CYS A 27 51.31 -7.82 -37.47
CA CYS A 27 52.17 -7.55 -36.33
C CYS A 27 53.02 -6.30 -36.60
N CYS A 28 53.70 -5.80 -35.55
CA CYS A 28 54.85 -4.87 -35.52
C CYS A 28 54.54 -3.34 -35.51
N CYS A 29 54.84 -2.64 -34.39
CA CYS A 29 56.11 -1.92 -34.06
C CYS A 29 56.12 -0.49 -34.68
N VAL A 30 56.64 0.62 -34.11
CA VAL A 30 57.54 0.93 -32.98
C VAL A 30 57.56 2.47 -32.82
N THR A 31 57.70 2.95 -31.58
CA THR A 31 58.23 4.22 -31.03
C THR A 31 58.27 5.54 -31.85
N ALA A 32 57.92 6.66 -31.17
CA ALA A 32 58.80 7.83 -31.11
C ALA A 32 58.49 8.71 -29.88
N ILE A 33 59.52 8.89 -29.05
CA ILE A 33 59.63 9.81 -27.91
C ILE A 33 59.97 11.21 -28.45
N LEU A 34 59.33 12.26 -27.92
CA LEU A 34 59.83 13.63 -28.04
C LEU A 34 59.59 14.38 -26.72
N LEU A 35 60.68 14.53 -25.96
CA LEU A 35 60.88 15.45 -24.85
C LEU A 35 61.10 16.86 -25.40
N LEU A 36 60.44 17.86 -24.84
CA LEU A 36 60.88 19.26 -24.89
C LEU A 36 60.51 20.00 -23.60
N THR A 37 61.53 20.06 -22.74
CA THR A 37 62.02 21.20 -21.94
C THR A 37 61.10 22.02 -21.04
N ALA A 38 61.58 22.12 -19.79
CA ALA A 38 61.09 22.88 -18.65
C ALA A 38 61.01 24.40 -18.81
N SER A 39 60.11 25.00 -18.02
CA SER A 39 60.24 26.35 -17.47
C SER A 39 59.95 26.25 -15.96
N MET A 40 60.97 26.53 -15.15
CA MET A 40 60.88 26.69 -13.71
C MET A 40 60.28 28.05 -13.35
N ALA A 41 59.30 28.06 -12.45
CA ALA A 41 58.95 29.23 -11.65
C ALA A 41 58.95 28.86 -10.17
N LYS A 42 59.53 29.76 -9.37
CA LYS A 42 60.09 29.57 -8.03
C LYS A 42 59.08 29.22 -6.95
N ALA A 43 59.49 28.30 -6.08
CA ALA A 43 58.92 28.04 -4.76
C ALA A 43 59.24 29.19 -3.79
N HIS A 44 58.28 29.49 -2.90
CA HIS A 44 58.53 30.21 -1.66
C HIS A 44 58.19 29.26 -0.51
N ASP A 45 59.21 28.95 0.30
CA ASP A 45 59.13 28.20 1.55
C ASP A 45 58.23 28.90 2.57
N LEU A 46 57.28 28.17 3.14
CA LEU A 46 56.75 28.41 4.49
C LEU A 46 56.63 27.06 5.22
N ALA A 47 57.16 27.07 6.45
CA ALA A 47 57.54 25.93 7.25
C ALA A 47 56.39 24.97 7.64
N SER A 48 56.74 23.69 7.79
CA SER A 48 55.91 22.64 8.38
C SER A 48 55.73 22.82 9.89
N PRO A 49 54.55 22.49 10.42
CA PRO A 49 54.42 21.87 11.74
C PRO A 49 53.79 20.48 11.63
N GLN A 50 54.56 19.51 12.14
CA GLN A 50 54.18 18.27 12.84
C GLN A 50 52.76 17.70 12.60
N ALA A 51 52.73 16.51 12.02
CA ALA A 51 51.59 15.60 12.02
C ALA A 51 51.26 15.17 13.45
N GLU A 52 50.16 15.67 13.99
CA GLU A 52 49.40 14.96 15.02
C GLU A 52 48.61 13.85 14.34
N ALA A 53 48.88 12.62 14.75
CA ALA A 53 48.10 11.44 14.38
C ALA A 53 46.70 11.58 15.00
N GLY A 54 45.78 12.21 14.27
CA GLY A 54 44.36 12.08 14.49
C GLY A 54 43.95 10.66 14.12
N GLN A 55 43.49 9.90 15.11
CA GLN A 55 42.81 8.63 14.90
C GLN A 55 41.68 8.85 13.89
N ALA A 56 41.83 8.28 12.70
CA ALA A 56 40.72 8.18 11.77
C ALA A 56 39.64 7.32 12.46
N ASN A 57 38.51 7.96 12.77
CA ASN A 57 37.28 7.25 13.08
C ASN A 57 37.00 6.28 11.92
N LEU A 58 37.01 4.99 12.23
CA LEU A 58 36.63 3.92 11.31
C LEU A 58 35.11 3.68 11.34
N ASP A 59 34.30 4.76 11.41
CA ASP A 59 32.87 4.68 11.74
C ASP A 59 31.95 5.56 10.86
N GLU A 60 32.35 5.90 9.63
CA GLU A 60 31.43 6.45 8.62
C GLU A 60 31.45 5.57 7.36
N GLN A 61 30.73 4.45 7.41
CA GLN A 61 30.12 3.93 6.19
C GLN A 61 28.89 4.80 5.89
N ASP A 62 29.13 5.94 5.25
CA ASP A 62 28.09 6.70 4.55
C ASP A 62 27.60 5.86 3.35
N GLY A 63 26.77 4.86 3.65
CA GLY A 63 26.10 4.04 2.66
C GLY A 63 25.05 4.89 1.95
N PHE A 64 25.44 5.54 0.85
CA PHE A 64 24.51 6.30 0.02
C PHE A 64 23.36 5.39 -0.43
N LEU A 65 22.14 5.66 0.06
CA LEU A 65 20.96 4.85 -0.17
C LEU A 65 20.55 4.86 -1.65
N ILE A 66 20.47 3.69 -2.30
CA ILE A 66 20.00 3.55 -3.68
C ILE A 66 18.64 2.86 -3.73
N LEU A 67 17.61 3.60 -4.14
CA LEU A 67 16.26 3.07 -4.36
C LEU A 67 15.98 2.85 -5.84
N GLN A 68 15.50 1.64 -6.16
CA GLN A 68 15.08 1.24 -7.50
C GLN A 68 13.60 1.57 -7.74
N THR A 69 13.29 2.01 -8.96
CA THR A 69 11.93 2.41 -9.34
C THR A 69 11.69 2.23 -10.83
N ASN A 70 10.46 2.43 -11.28
CA ASN A 70 10.02 2.37 -12.67
C ASN A 70 9.18 3.61 -13.02
N LEU A 71 8.91 3.83 -14.31
CA LEU A 71 7.94 4.83 -14.70
C LEU A 71 6.52 4.34 -14.38
N HIS A 72 5.74 5.18 -13.71
CA HIS A 72 4.35 4.92 -13.38
C HIS A 72 3.56 6.25 -13.23
N PRO A 73 3.18 6.92 -14.33
CA PRO A 73 2.39 8.14 -14.26
C PRO A 73 1.06 7.93 -13.52
N PRO A 74 0.64 8.85 -12.63
CA PRO A 74 1.30 10.12 -12.25
C PRO A 74 2.28 10.02 -11.07
N TYR A 75 2.46 8.82 -10.53
CA TYR A 75 3.25 8.59 -9.32
C TYR A 75 4.74 8.81 -9.56
N GLN A 76 5.23 8.37 -10.73
CA GLN A 76 6.62 8.39 -11.16
C GLN A 76 6.68 8.74 -12.66
N GLU A 77 7.22 9.91 -12.98
CA GLU A 77 7.31 10.44 -14.34
C GLU A 77 8.69 11.01 -14.61
N LEU A 78 9.11 11.02 -15.88
CA LEU A 78 10.28 11.78 -16.29
C LEU A 78 9.85 13.16 -16.77
N GLN A 79 10.19 14.19 -16.01
CA GLN A 79 9.99 15.58 -16.40
C GLN A 79 11.36 16.22 -16.65
N ASN A 80 11.62 16.60 -17.90
CA ASN A 80 12.91 17.15 -18.34
C ASN A 80 14.12 16.25 -18.01
N GLY A 81 13.93 14.92 -18.04
CA GLY A 81 14.98 13.95 -17.71
C GLY A 81 15.22 13.74 -16.22
N ILE A 82 14.47 14.42 -15.35
CA ILE A 82 14.49 14.24 -13.90
C ILE A 82 13.27 13.41 -13.50
N LEU A 83 13.49 12.39 -12.67
CA LEU A 83 12.40 11.60 -12.11
C LEU A 83 11.62 12.46 -11.11
N SER A 84 10.33 12.62 -11.33
CA SER A 84 9.40 13.36 -10.48
C SER A 84 8.08 12.59 -10.36
N GLY A 85 7.05 13.22 -9.81
CA GLY A 85 5.73 12.62 -9.58
C GLY A 85 5.40 12.55 -8.10
N TYR A 86 4.18 12.10 -7.81
CA TYR A 86 3.62 12.13 -6.45
C TYR A 86 4.51 11.39 -5.44
N SER A 87 4.87 10.14 -5.74
CA SER A 87 5.62 9.33 -4.77
C SER A 87 7.06 9.80 -4.58
N VAL A 88 7.66 10.40 -5.61
CA VAL A 88 8.99 11.01 -5.50
C VAL A 88 8.94 12.24 -4.58
N SER A 89 7.88 13.05 -4.68
CA SER A 89 7.71 14.22 -3.80
C SER A 89 7.56 13.83 -2.32
N ILE A 90 6.91 12.71 -2.03
CA ILE A 90 6.79 12.17 -0.67
C ILE A 90 8.15 11.70 -0.17
N LEU A 91 8.89 10.93 -0.96
CA LEU A 91 10.23 10.47 -0.56
C LEU A 91 11.19 11.63 -0.32
N ASN A 92 11.17 12.66 -1.17
CA ASN A 92 11.95 13.88 -0.93
C ASN A 92 11.59 14.50 0.42
N CYS A 93 10.30 14.71 0.71
CA CYS A 93 9.87 15.25 2.00
C CYS A 93 10.38 14.43 3.19
N VAL A 94 10.32 13.09 3.10
CA VAL A 94 10.75 12.20 4.17
C VAL A 94 12.26 12.27 4.37
N PHE A 95 13.03 12.05 3.31
CA PHE A 95 14.49 11.99 3.41
C PHE A 95 15.11 13.36 3.71
N ASP A 96 14.51 14.46 3.25
CA ASP A 96 14.92 15.83 3.64
C ASP A 96 14.74 16.07 5.15
N ARG A 97 13.68 15.53 5.76
CA ARG A 97 13.44 15.65 7.21
C ARG A 97 14.30 14.72 8.05
N LEU A 98 14.69 13.57 7.50
CA LEU A 98 15.61 12.64 8.14
C LEU A 98 17.08 13.02 7.95
N ASP A 99 17.38 14.01 7.10
CA ASP A 99 18.75 14.40 6.72
C ASP A 99 19.54 13.22 6.10
N ILE A 100 18.88 12.42 5.26
CA ILE A 100 19.47 11.25 4.60
C ILE A 100 19.57 11.51 3.09
N GLY A 101 20.80 11.47 2.56
CA GLY A 101 21.04 11.50 1.11
C GLY A 101 20.63 10.18 0.45
N TYR A 102 19.90 10.25 -0.67
CA TYR A 102 19.49 9.06 -1.42
C TYR A 102 19.53 9.28 -2.94
N GLY A 103 19.67 8.18 -3.68
CA GLY A 103 19.68 8.14 -5.14
C GLY A 103 18.55 7.28 -5.69
N LEU A 104 18.05 7.68 -6.86
CA LEU A 104 17.01 6.96 -7.59
C LEU A 104 17.54 6.35 -8.88
N ALA A 105 17.21 5.09 -9.13
CA ALA A 105 17.54 4.40 -10.37
C ALA A 105 16.29 3.81 -11.02
N ILE A 106 16.12 4.05 -12.33
CA ILE A 106 14.97 3.59 -13.09
C ILE A 106 15.33 2.29 -13.82
N ALA A 107 14.56 1.24 -13.60
CA ALA A 107 14.60 -0.01 -14.35
C ALA A 107 13.21 -0.70 -14.36
N PRO A 108 13.02 -1.73 -15.21
CA PRO A 108 11.80 -2.52 -15.18
C PRO A 108 11.55 -3.15 -13.80
N ARG A 109 10.28 -3.19 -13.36
CA ARG A 109 9.89 -3.64 -12.00
C ARG A 109 10.52 -4.97 -11.55
N GLN A 110 10.53 -5.97 -12.42
CA GLN A 110 11.14 -7.27 -12.12
C GLN A 110 12.65 -7.17 -11.86
N ARG A 111 13.34 -6.30 -12.61
CA ARG A 111 14.77 -6.03 -12.40
C ARG A 111 15.01 -5.29 -11.09
N ASN A 112 14.17 -4.33 -10.73
CA ASN A 112 14.28 -3.59 -9.46
C ASN A 112 14.28 -4.54 -8.27
N ARG A 113 13.32 -5.47 -8.25
CA ARG A 113 13.18 -6.49 -7.21
C ARG A 113 14.35 -7.44 -7.16
N GLU A 114 14.81 -7.92 -8.32
CA GLU A 114 15.98 -8.79 -8.41
C GLU A 114 17.26 -8.10 -7.94
N MET A 115 17.43 -6.80 -8.23
CA MET A 115 18.57 -6.03 -7.75
C MET A 115 18.59 -5.93 -6.22
N VAL A 116 17.43 -5.75 -5.58
CA VAL A 116 17.34 -5.73 -4.11
C VAL A 116 17.53 -7.14 -3.53
N ARG A 117 16.90 -8.16 -4.12
CA ARG A 117 17.06 -9.56 -3.72
C ARG A 117 18.52 -10.04 -3.78
N THR A 118 19.29 -9.53 -4.73
CA THR A 118 20.71 -9.88 -4.93
C THR A 118 21.69 -8.91 -4.25
N GLY A 119 21.21 -7.95 -3.46
CA GLY A 119 22.05 -6.99 -2.73
C GLY A 119 22.76 -5.95 -3.60
N LYS A 120 22.27 -5.71 -4.82
CA LYS A 120 22.77 -4.68 -5.76
C LYS A 120 22.07 -3.33 -5.62
N ALA A 121 21.05 -3.26 -4.79
CA ALA A 121 20.33 -2.05 -4.43
C ALA A 121 19.75 -2.20 -3.02
N ASP A 122 19.55 -1.07 -2.35
CA ASP A 122 19.16 -1.05 -0.94
C ASP A 122 17.65 -1.15 -0.75
N GLY A 123 16.88 -0.69 -1.74
CA GLY A 123 15.43 -0.78 -1.71
C GLY A 123 14.77 -0.53 -3.06
N PHE A 124 13.45 -0.68 -3.10
CA PHE A 124 12.62 -0.42 -4.29
C PHE A 124 11.23 0.11 -3.92
N PHE A 125 10.63 0.89 -4.82
CA PHE A 125 9.27 1.43 -4.72
C PHE A 125 8.74 1.70 -6.15
N LEU A 126 7.45 1.76 -6.45
CA LEU A 126 6.22 1.65 -5.66
C LEU A 126 5.67 0.23 -5.78
N ALA A 127 5.83 -0.57 -4.74
CA ALA A 127 5.42 -1.97 -4.77
C ALA A 127 4.24 -2.20 -3.83
N ARG A 128 3.36 -3.14 -4.20
CA ARG A 128 2.36 -3.67 -3.26
C ARG A 128 3.05 -4.50 -2.18
N ILE A 129 2.40 -4.65 -1.03
CA ILE A 129 2.82 -5.62 -0.02
C ILE A 129 2.61 -7.05 -0.56
N SER A 130 3.59 -7.95 -0.34
CA SER A 130 3.56 -9.35 -0.77
C SER A 130 4.45 -10.22 0.10
N ASP A 131 3.96 -11.40 0.48
CA ASP A 131 4.73 -12.41 1.23
C ASP A 131 6.05 -12.76 0.53
N ALA A 132 6.04 -12.85 -0.81
CA ALA A 132 7.23 -13.15 -1.60
C ALA A 132 8.30 -12.05 -1.52
N MET A 133 7.90 -10.78 -1.33
CA MET A 133 8.84 -9.66 -1.15
C MET A 133 9.28 -9.54 0.31
N ASP A 134 8.40 -9.85 1.25
CA ASP A 134 8.69 -9.92 2.70
C ASP A 134 9.74 -11.00 3.04
N GLU A 135 9.98 -11.98 2.14
CA GLU A 135 11.06 -12.96 2.29
C GLU A 135 12.46 -12.31 2.32
N TYR A 136 12.71 -11.25 1.53
CA TYR A 136 14.05 -10.66 1.37
C TYR A 136 14.12 -9.16 1.68
N ALA A 137 12.99 -8.50 1.85
CA ALA A 137 12.88 -7.07 2.14
C ALA A 137 11.85 -6.81 3.26
N VAL A 138 11.85 -5.59 3.78
CA VAL A 138 10.92 -5.11 4.81
C VAL A 138 10.21 -3.87 4.26
N ALA A 139 8.89 -3.85 4.35
CA ALA A 139 8.06 -2.76 3.86
C ALA A 139 8.02 -1.59 4.86
N SER A 140 8.00 -0.37 4.33
CA SER A 140 7.56 0.82 5.08
C SER A 140 6.03 0.86 5.24
N ASN A 141 5.54 1.83 6.01
CA ASN A 141 4.18 2.31 5.86
C ASN A 141 3.95 2.78 4.40
N PRO A 142 2.70 2.73 3.89
CA PRO A 142 2.41 3.10 2.51
C PRO A 142 2.83 4.53 2.18
N LEU A 143 3.44 4.71 1.00
CA LEU A 143 3.70 5.99 0.37
C LEU A 143 2.49 6.53 -0.39
N ALA A 144 1.64 5.62 -0.86
CA ALA A 144 0.51 5.94 -1.71
C ALA A 144 -0.51 4.80 -1.67
N LEU A 145 -1.70 5.13 -2.15
CA LEU A 145 -2.78 4.18 -2.34
C LEU A 145 -3.22 4.15 -3.80
N GLU A 146 -3.23 2.96 -4.37
CA GLU A 146 -3.87 2.70 -5.67
C GLU A 146 -5.32 2.26 -5.47
N LYS A 147 -6.19 2.74 -6.35
CA LYS A 147 -7.58 2.30 -6.44
C LYS A 147 -7.70 1.40 -7.65
N TRP A 148 -7.64 0.09 -7.44
CA TRP A 148 -7.72 -0.86 -8.53
C TRP A 148 -9.14 -1.02 -9.00
N VAL A 149 -9.30 -0.93 -10.32
CA VAL A 149 -10.58 -1.07 -11.01
C VAL A 149 -10.45 -2.09 -12.14
N TRP A 150 -11.51 -2.86 -12.33
CA TRP A 150 -11.73 -3.57 -13.58
C TRP A 150 -12.25 -2.59 -14.62
N VAL A 151 -11.51 -2.44 -15.70
CA VAL A 151 -11.91 -1.65 -16.86
C VAL A 151 -12.33 -2.57 -17.99
N SER A 152 -13.53 -2.35 -18.53
CA SER A 152 -14.04 -3.05 -19.72
C SER A 152 -14.55 -2.04 -20.75
N PRO A 153 -14.76 -2.46 -22.02
CA PRO A 153 -15.52 -1.66 -22.96
C PRO A 153 -16.91 -1.32 -22.40
N ALA A 154 -17.47 -0.18 -22.80
CA ALA A 154 -18.81 0.19 -22.38
C ALA A 154 -19.84 -0.88 -22.78
N ILE A 155 -20.70 -1.22 -21.82
CA ILE A 155 -21.82 -2.14 -21.98
C ILE A 155 -23.08 -1.34 -21.63
N LYS A 156 -24.19 -1.59 -22.33
CA LYS A 156 -25.47 -0.96 -22.00
C LYS A 156 -25.87 -1.29 -20.55
N SER A 157 -26.51 -0.34 -19.88
CA SER A 157 -26.87 -0.45 -18.46
C SER A 157 -27.86 -1.57 -18.15
N ASP A 158 -28.63 -2.02 -19.13
CA ASP A 158 -29.60 -3.12 -19.05
C ASP A 158 -29.00 -4.50 -19.39
N ASP A 159 -27.73 -4.56 -19.80
CA ASP A 159 -27.07 -5.82 -20.11
C ASP A 159 -26.77 -6.61 -18.82
N PRO A 160 -27.11 -7.90 -18.71
CA PRO A 160 -26.83 -8.69 -17.51
C PRO A 160 -25.34 -8.81 -17.16
N ARG A 161 -24.44 -8.58 -18.13
CA ARG A 161 -22.98 -8.57 -17.92
C ARG A 161 -22.49 -7.30 -17.24
N VAL A 162 -23.35 -6.29 -17.06
CA VAL A 162 -23.06 -5.04 -16.36
C VAL A 162 -22.39 -5.35 -15.01
N SER A 163 -22.95 -6.23 -14.19
CA SER A 163 -22.37 -6.55 -12.87
C SER A 163 -21.29 -7.63 -12.91
N ARG A 164 -21.01 -8.24 -14.07
CA ARG A 164 -20.05 -9.34 -14.19
C ARG A 164 -18.62 -8.84 -13.97
N ARG A 165 -17.85 -9.62 -13.22
CA ARG A 165 -16.40 -9.49 -13.07
C ARG A 165 -15.71 -10.72 -13.66
N PRO A 166 -14.46 -10.57 -14.14
CA PRO A 166 -13.67 -11.73 -14.52
C PRO A 166 -13.38 -12.57 -13.26
N LYS A 167 -13.36 -13.90 -13.42
CA LYS A 167 -12.90 -14.84 -12.40
C LYS A 167 -11.77 -15.72 -12.94
N PRO A 168 -10.88 -16.25 -12.09
CA PRO A 168 -9.88 -17.22 -12.53
C PRO A 168 -10.52 -18.40 -13.25
N GLY A 169 -10.00 -18.75 -14.43
CA GLY A 169 -10.53 -19.84 -15.27
C GLY A 169 -11.71 -19.47 -16.17
N ASP A 170 -12.21 -18.23 -16.11
CA ASP A 170 -13.20 -17.74 -17.09
C ASP A 170 -12.59 -17.64 -18.50
N PHE A 171 -13.45 -17.71 -19.52
CA PHE A 171 -13.06 -17.51 -20.93
C PHE A 171 -12.82 -16.03 -21.31
N SER A 172 -12.78 -15.13 -20.33
CA SER A 172 -12.60 -13.70 -20.57
C SER A 172 -11.14 -13.34 -20.74
N THR A 173 -10.83 -12.49 -21.73
CA THR A 173 -9.46 -11.99 -21.90
C THR A 173 -9.17 -10.93 -20.84
N VAL A 174 -8.32 -11.29 -19.87
CA VAL A 174 -7.86 -10.39 -18.81
C VAL A 174 -6.51 -9.77 -19.19
N GLY A 175 -6.39 -8.45 -19.07
CA GLY A 175 -5.17 -7.71 -19.40
C GLY A 175 -4.57 -6.97 -18.19
N ALA A 176 -3.25 -6.89 -18.15
CA ALA A 176 -2.51 -6.07 -17.18
C ALA A 176 -1.18 -5.60 -17.78
N ILE A 177 -0.52 -4.64 -17.12
CA ILE A 177 0.79 -4.16 -17.57
C ILE A 177 1.86 -5.18 -17.18
N LEU A 178 2.78 -5.47 -18.09
CA LEU A 178 3.86 -6.43 -17.85
C LEU A 178 4.67 -6.07 -16.59
N GLY A 179 4.67 -7.00 -15.63
CA GLY A 179 5.41 -6.87 -14.36
C GLY A 179 4.85 -5.83 -13.39
N SER A 180 3.63 -5.33 -13.60
CA SER A 180 2.96 -4.42 -12.65
C SER A 180 2.46 -5.15 -11.41
N ASN A 181 2.10 -4.38 -10.38
CA ASN A 181 1.52 -4.91 -9.15
C ASN A 181 0.24 -5.70 -9.45
N GLU A 182 -0.59 -5.22 -10.38
CA GLU A 182 -1.82 -5.86 -10.86
C GLU A 182 -1.53 -7.19 -11.57
N ALA A 183 -0.56 -7.22 -12.48
CA ALA A 183 -0.25 -8.43 -13.25
C ALA A 183 0.22 -9.58 -12.35
N GLU A 184 0.98 -9.27 -11.31
CA GLU A 184 1.43 -10.27 -10.36
C GLU A 184 0.33 -10.71 -9.41
N TRP A 185 -0.47 -9.76 -8.92
CA TRP A 185 -1.63 -10.11 -8.10
C TRP A 185 -2.59 -11.03 -8.87
N LEU A 186 -2.85 -10.76 -10.15
CA LEU A 186 -3.65 -11.66 -10.99
C LEU A 186 -3.08 -13.08 -11.04
N LEU A 187 -1.76 -13.22 -11.20
CA LEU A 187 -1.12 -14.54 -11.18
C LEU A 187 -1.28 -15.24 -9.82
N GLU A 188 -1.12 -14.50 -8.71
CA GLU A 188 -1.34 -15.01 -7.34
C GLU A 188 -2.79 -15.43 -7.09
N GLN A 189 -3.76 -14.75 -7.70
CA GLN A 189 -5.18 -15.11 -7.64
C GLN A 189 -5.55 -16.27 -8.59
N GLY A 190 -4.60 -16.82 -9.35
CA GLY A 190 -4.82 -17.97 -10.23
C GLY A 190 -5.30 -17.62 -11.64
N TYR A 191 -5.21 -16.37 -12.08
CA TYR A 191 -5.45 -16.02 -13.48
C TYR A 191 -4.25 -16.49 -14.33
N THR A 192 -4.42 -17.56 -15.10
CA THR A 192 -3.30 -18.19 -15.84
C THR A 192 -3.08 -17.63 -17.26
N ASP A 193 -4.09 -16.99 -17.87
CA ASP A 193 -4.03 -16.47 -19.24
C ASP A 193 -4.16 -14.94 -19.29
N VAL A 194 -3.27 -14.26 -18.54
CA VAL A 194 -3.25 -12.79 -18.47
C VAL A 194 -2.47 -12.22 -19.66
N MET A 195 -3.13 -11.41 -20.48
CA MET A 195 -2.52 -10.65 -21.55
C MET A 195 -1.68 -9.50 -20.96
N ARG A 196 -0.36 -9.65 -21.01
CA ARG A 196 0.60 -8.67 -20.48
C ARG A 196 1.04 -7.71 -21.57
N VAL A 197 0.78 -6.42 -21.38
CA VAL A 197 1.11 -5.35 -22.35
C VAL A 197 2.20 -4.43 -21.83
N PRO A 198 2.99 -3.77 -22.70
CA PRO A 198 4.18 -3.05 -22.26
C PRO A 198 3.91 -1.70 -21.56
N SER A 199 2.72 -1.12 -21.72
CA SER A 199 2.40 0.19 -21.13
C SER A 199 0.90 0.36 -20.87
N ILE A 200 0.55 1.29 -19.98
CA ILE A 200 -0.84 1.66 -19.69
C ILE A 200 -1.56 2.17 -20.95
N ALA A 201 -0.91 3.00 -21.78
CA ALA A 201 -1.49 3.49 -23.02
C ALA A 201 -1.80 2.34 -24.00
N SER A 202 -0.93 1.33 -24.07
CA SER A 202 -1.22 0.12 -24.83
C SER A 202 -2.43 -0.60 -24.26
N LEU A 203 -2.49 -0.83 -22.95
CA LEU A 203 -3.60 -1.50 -22.28
C LEU A 203 -4.95 -0.82 -22.55
N VAL A 204 -5.01 0.50 -22.33
CA VAL A 204 -6.21 1.33 -22.61
C VAL A 204 -6.63 1.20 -24.07
N GLY A 205 -5.68 1.25 -25.01
CA GLY A 205 -5.96 1.07 -26.43
C GLY A 205 -6.48 -0.34 -26.77
N GLN A 206 -5.99 -1.38 -26.10
CA GLN A 206 -6.46 -2.77 -26.30
C GLN A 206 -7.89 -2.96 -25.78
N VAL A 207 -8.22 -2.38 -24.63
CA VAL A 207 -9.59 -2.38 -24.08
C VAL A 207 -10.52 -1.59 -25.02
N ALA A 208 -10.12 -0.39 -25.45
CA ALA A 208 -10.93 0.43 -26.37
C ALA A 208 -11.20 -0.27 -27.72
N ALA A 209 -10.26 -1.12 -28.17
CA ALA A 209 -10.39 -1.92 -29.39
C ALA A 209 -11.16 -3.24 -29.18
N GLY A 210 -11.59 -3.56 -27.95
CA GLY A 210 -12.28 -4.81 -27.63
C GLY A 210 -11.40 -6.07 -27.68
N ARG A 211 -10.07 -5.93 -27.71
CA ARG A 211 -9.13 -7.07 -27.69
C ARG A 211 -8.80 -7.55 -26.28
N VAL A 212 -9.03 -6.71 -25.28
CA VAL A 212 -9.04 -7.07 -23.85
C VAL A 212 -10.43 -6.81 -23.33
N GLU A 213 -11.06 -7.83 -22.77
CA GLU A 213 -12.41 -7.70 -22.20
C GLU A 213 -12.35 -6.99 -20.85
N TYR A 214 -11.38 -7.34 -20.01
CA TYR A 214 -11.20 -6.77 -18.68
C TYR A 214 -9.72 -6.45 -18.44
N ALA A 215 -9.42 -5.21 -18.10
CA ALA A 215 -8.10 -4.81 -17.63
C ALA A 215 -8.15 -4.52 -16.12
N LEU A 216 -7.20 -5.04 -15.36
CA LEU A 216 -6.99 -4.61 -13.97
C LEU A 216 -5.92 -3.53 -13.95
N VAL A 217 -6.28 -2.36 -13.44
CA VAL A 217 -5.42 -1.16 -13.44
C VAL A 217 -5.74 -0.26 -12.25
N ASP A 218 -4.77 0.53 -11.81
CA ASP A 218 -5.05 1.73 -11.03
C ASP A 218 -5.94 2.73 -11.80
N LYS A 219 -6.98 3.24 -11.13
CA LYS A 219 -7.95 4.19 -11.68
C LYS A 219 -7.28 5.49 -12.16
N HIS A 220 -6.33 6.03 -11.40
CA HIS A 220 -5.70 7.31 -11.74
C HIS A 220 -4.82 7.15 -12.99
N SER A 221 -3.97 6.11 -13.02
CA SER A 221 -3.15 5.79 -14.19
C SER A 221 -4.00 5.51 -15.43
N PHE A 222 -5.14 4.83 -15.28
CA PHE A 222 -6.10 4.62 -16.36
C PHE A 222 -6.67 5.94 -16.88
N GLU A 223 -7.18 6.80 -16.01
CA GLU A 223 -7.77 8.08 -16.39
C GLU A 223 -6.75 9.01 -17.05
N PHE A 224 -5.52 9.04 -16.54
CA PHE A 224 -4.41 9.77 -17.12
C PHE A 224 -4.14 9.30 -18.56
N ALA A 225 -3.90 8.00 -18.76
CA ALA A 225 -3.62 7.45 -20.07
C ALA A 225 -4.79 7.58 -21.05
N ARG A 226 -6.03 7.44 -20.58
CA ARG A 226 -7.24 7.66 -21.37
C ARG A 226 -7.31 9.10 -21.90
N LYS A 227 -7.02 10.09 -21.06
CA LYS A 227 -7.02 11.51 -21.43
C LYS A 227 -5.93 11.81 -22.46
N GLU A 228 -4.71 11.29 -22.27
CA GLU A 228 -3.60 11.42 -23.23
C GLU A 228 -3.95 10.82 -24.60
N LEU A 229 -4.66 9.69 -24.61
CA LEU A 229 -5.17 9.06 -25.84
C LEU A 229 -6.42 9.73 -26.43
N GLN A 230 -6.92 10.80 -25.80
CA GLN A 230 -8.12 11.54 -26.22
C GLN A 230 -9.37 10.65 -26.34
N LEU A 231 -9.45 9.61 -25.51
CA LEU A 231 -10.60 8.71 -25.46
C LEU A 231 -11.61 9.22 -24.44
N THR A 232 -12.89 9.20 -24.76
CA THR A 232 -13.95 9.67 -23.85
C THR A 232 -14.31 8.60 -22.82
N ALA A 233 -14.80 9.02 -21.64
CA ALA A 233 -15.05 8.11 -20.51
C ALA A 233 -16.20 7.13 -20.78
N ASP A 234 -17.19 7.53 -21.58
CA ASP A 234 -18.36 6.72 -21.98
C ASP A 234 -18.01 5.48 -22.81
N LYS A 235 -16.77 5.38 -23.32
CA LYS A 235 -16.27 4.17 -23.99
C LYS A 235 -15.93 3.03 -23.04
N PHE A 236 -15.88 3.32 -21.75
CA PHE A 236 -15.40 2.39 -20.74
C PHE A 236 -16.38 2.25 -19.60
N ARG A 237 -16.32 1.09 -18.98
CA ARG A 237 -16.92 0.81 -17.70
C ARG A 237 -15.79 0.58 -16.70
N MET A 238 -15.93 1.10 -15.49
CA MET A 238 -15.03 0.86 -14.37
C MET A 238 -15.80 0.21 -13.22
N GLN A 239 -15.21 -0.81 -12.60
CA GLN A 239 -15.76 -1.47 -11.41
C GLN A 239 -14.66 -1.59 -10.36
N PHE A 240 -14.89 -1.02 -9.16
CA PHE A 240 -13.93 -1.07 -8.05
C PHE A 240 -13.60 -2.51 -7.66
N GLU A 241 -12.32 -2.88 -7.62
CA GLU A 241 -11.87 -4.19 -7.16
C GLU A 241 -11.38 -4.14 -5.72
N ARG A 242 -10.42 -3.25 -5.46
CA ARG A 242 -9.79 -3.10 -4.14
C ARG A 242 -8.94 -1.85 -4.08
N TYR A 243 -8.57 -1.48 -2.87
CA TYR A 243 -7.45 -0.60 -2.61
C TYR A 243 -6.15 -1.41 -2.44
N VAL A 244 -5.04 -0.85 -2.88
CA VAL A 244 -3.71 -1.46 -2.75
C VAL A 244 -2.68 -0.46 -2.19
N PRO A 245 -2.06 -0.75 -1.02
CA PRO A 245 -0.98 0.06 -0.49
C PRO A 245 0.25 -0.06 -1.37
N LEU A 246 0.90 1.06 -1.63
CA LEU A 246 2.21 1.10 -2.26
C LEU A 246 3.26 1.51 -1.25
N VAL A 247 4.25 0.66 -1.03
CA VAL A 247 5.30 0.85 -0.02
C VAL A 247 6.66 1.06 -0.66
N VAL A 248 7.62 1.49 0.17
CA VAL A 248 9.04 1.25 -0.07
C VAL A 248 9.40 -0.08 0.57
N TYR A 249 10.08 -0.94 -0.18
CA TYR A 249 10.76 -2.09 0.38
C TYR A 249 12.24 -1.78 0.54
N PHE A 250 12.76 -1.98 1.74
CA PHE A 250 14.19 -1.96 2.02
C PHE A 250 14.70 -3.38 2.18
N SER A 251 15.86 -3.70 1.61
CA SER A 251 16.46 -5.03 1.80
C SER A 251 16.65 -5.32 3.29
N LYS A 252 16.46 -6.57 3.70
CA LYS A 252 16.73 -6.99 5.09
C LYS A 252 18.17 -6.70 5.51
N HIS A 253 19.10 -6.74 4.56
CA HIS A 253 20.48 -6.35 4.79
C HIS A 253 20.60 -4.88 5.19
N TYR A 254 19.98 -3.97 4.42
CA TYR A 254 20.01 -2.53 4.72
C TYR A 254 19.34 -2.21 6.06
N VAL A 255 18.19 -2.82 6.35
CA VAL A 255 17.48 -2.64 7.63
C VAL A 255 18.32 -3.15 8.82
N ALA A 256 19.05 -4.26 8.65
CA ALA A 256 19.93 -4.76 9.69
C ALA A 256 21.13 -3.82 9.96
N THR A 257 21.62 -3.12 8.93
CA THR A 257 22.67 -2.12 9.05
C THR A 257 22.16 -0.83 9.69
N PHE A 258 20.94 -0.41 9.36
CA PHE A 258 20.30 0.82 9.84
C PHE A 258 18.99 0.52 10.57
N PRO A 259 19.04 -0.02 11.81
CA PRO A 259 17.87 -0.57 12.50
C PRO A 259 16.79 0.45 12.85
N ARG A 260 17.15 1.75 12.90
CA ARG A 260 16.24 2.86 13.20
C ARG A 260 15.52 3.43 11.97
N LEU A 261 16.04 3.18 10.77
CA LEU A 261 15.58 3.82 9.54
C LEU A 261 14.08 3.65 9.32
N LEU A 262 13.56 2.43 9.45
CA LEU A 262 12.16 2.15 9.14
C LEU A 262 11.22 2.84 10.13
N ASP A 263 11.55 2.81 11.42
CA ASP A 263 10.74 3.47 12.44
C ASP A 263 10.73 4.98 12.24
N ASP A 264 11.90 5.57 11.99
CA ASP A 264 12.03 7.01 11.78
C ASP A 264 11.35 7.44 10.46
N LEU A 265 11.49 6.66 9.38
CA LEU A 265 10.81 6.87 8.11
C LEU A 265 9.29 6.79 8.26
N ASN A 266 8.79 5.77 8.96
CA ASN A 266 7.36 5.58 9.20
C ASN A 266 6.76 6.71 10.05
N ALA A 267 7.49 7.20 11.05
CA ALA A 267 7.07 8.32 11.88
C ALA A 267 7.01 9.64 11.08
N VAL A 268 7.91 9.85 10.11
CA VAL A 268 7.92 11.05 9.28
C VAL A 268 6.88 10.97 8.14
N LEU A 269 6.62 9.77 7.63
CA LEU A 269 5.71 9.56 6.49
C LEU A 269 4.32 10.15 6.72
N GLU A 270 3.78 9.98 7.93
CA GLU A 270 2.46 10.50 8.32
C GLU A 270 2.32 12.01 8.05
N PHE A 271 3.40 12.78 8.22
CA PHE A 271 3.41 14.23 8.02
C PHE A 271 3.76 14.65 6.58
N CYS A 272 4.32 13.74 5.79
CA CYS A 272 4.71 13.97 4.40
C CYS A 272 3.63 13.51 3.42
N GLU A 273 2.70 12.66 3.86
CA GLU A 273 1.56 12.25 3.06
C GLU A 273 0.57 13.42 2.91
N THR A 274 0.62 14.06 1.73
CA THR A 274 -0.13 15.30 1.46
C THR A 274 -1.58 15.08 1.01
N ARG A 275 -2.05 13.84 0.96
CA ARG A 275 -3.42 13.51 0.56
C ARG A 275 -3.98 12.43 1.47
N PRO A 276 -4.81 12.81 2.46
CA PRO A 276 -5.68 11.82 3.09
C PRO A 276 -6.42 11.09 1.98
N MET A 277 -6.53 9.78 2.11
CA MET A 277 -7.17 8.95 1.11
C MET A 277 -8.68 9.13 1.25
N HIS A 278 -9.20 10.23 0.70
CA HIS A 278 -10.60 10.59 0.87
C HIS A 278 -11.51 9.57 0.21
N LEU A 279 -12.61 9.24 0.88
CA LEU A 279 -13.69 8.48 0.26
C LEU A 279 -14.31 9.32 -0.87
N GLU A 280 -14.46 8.73 -2.05
CA GLU A 280 -15.28 9.32 -3.10
C GLU A 280 -16.75 9.34 -2.66
N ALA A 281 -17.54 10.25 -3.25
CA ALA A 281 -18.95 10.40 -2.88
C ALA A 281 -19.74 9.09 -2.96
N TRP A 282 -19.50 8.26 -3.99
CA TRP A 282 -20.18 6.98 -4.15
C TRP A 282 -19.71 5.93 -3.12
N GLU A 283 -18.45 5.99 -2.66
CA GLU A 283 -17.90 5.07 -1.65
C GLU A 283 -18.53 5.36 -0.29
N ARG A 284 -18.58 6.65 0.05
CA ARG A 284 -19.28 7.13 1.25
C ARG A 284 -20.76 6.76 1.22
N GLU A 285 -21.43 6.92 0.07
CA GLU A 285 -22.82 6.52 -0.12
C GLU A 285 -23.01 5.01 0.00
N ALA A 286 -22.12 4.20 -0.57
CA ALA A 286 -22.17 2.74 -0.45
C ALA A 286 -22.02 2.28 1.01
N ILE A 287 -21.03 2.84 1.73
CA ILE A 287 -20.83 2.58 3.16
C ILE A 287 -22.09 2.97 3.97
N GLN A 288 -22.64 4.16 3.69
CA GLN A 288 -23.84 4.65 4.38
C GLN A 288 -25.09 3.79 4.10
N ASN A 289 -25.24 3.26 2.89
CA ASN A 289 -26.45 2.52 2.52
C ASN A 289 -26.38 1.02 2.86
N VAL A 290 -25.18 0.43 2.82
CA VAL A 290 -24.98 -1.01 3.01
C VAL A 290 -24.55 -1.35 4.44
N GLN A 291 -23.55 -0.65 4.96
CA GLN A 291 -22.90 -1.03 6.23
C GLN A 291 -23.58 -0.41 7.46
N LEU A 292 -23.93 0.88 7.36
CA LEU A 292 -24.49 1.63 8.48
C LEU A 292 -25.79 1.04 9.07
N PRO A 293 -26.76 0.52 8.29
CA PRO A 293 -27.99 -0.05 8.86
C PRO A 293 -27.72 -1.22 9.81
N GLY A 294 -26.82 -2.15 9.43
CA GLY A 294 -26.44 -3.29 10.26
C GLY A 294 -25.72 -2.86 11.54
N ILE A 295 -24.82 -1.88 11.43
CA ILE A 295 -24.11 -1.32 12.60
C ILE A 295 -25.06 -0.62 13.56
N ARG A 296 -26.05 0.14 13.05
CA ARG A 296 -27.10 0.75 13.89
C ARG A 296 -27.96 -0.30 14.58
N GLN A 297 -28.36 -1.33 13.85
CA GLN A 297 -29.13 -2.43 14.43
C GLN A 297 -28.35 -3.12 15.56
N PHE A 298 -27.05 -3.35 15.37
CA PHE A 298 -26.18 -3.90 16.40
C PHE A 298 -26.04 -2.95 17.60
N ALA A 299 -25.82 -1.65 17.35
CA ALA A 299 -25.71 -0.61 18.37
C ALA A 299 -26.95 -0.47 19.26
N SER A 300 -28.13 -0.80 18.71
CA SER A 300 -29.41 -0.77 19.42
C SER A 300 -29.89 -2.16 19.88
N SER A 301 -29.06 -3.20 19.77
CA SER A 301 -29.45 -4.54 20.20
C SER A 301 -29.59 -4.63 21.73
N PRO A 302 -30.62 -5.32 22.26
CA PRO A 302 -30.79 -5.50 23.71
C PRO A 302 -29.56 -6.12 24.37
N GLU A 303 -28.90 -7.05 23.69
CA GLU A 303 -27.68 -7.71 24.16
C GLU A 303 -26.51 -6.72 24.29
N LEU A 304 -26.27 -5.87 23.28
CA LEU A 304 -25.23 -4.84 23.38
C LEU A 304 -25.53 -3.86 24.51
N LEU A 305 -26.78 -3.37 24.59
CA LEU A 305 -27.19 -2.44 25.63
C LEU A 305 -26.98 -3.03 27.03
N GLY A 306 -27.34 -4.30 27.23
CA GLY A 306 -27.09 -5.00 28.50
C GLY A 306 -25.60 -5.05 28.87
N HIS A 307 -24.72 -5.34 27.90
CA HIS A 307 -23.27 -5.32 28.14
C HIS A 307 -22.75 -3.91 28.44
N VAL A 308 -23.23 -2.89 27.75
CA VAL A 308 -22.84 -1.49 27.97
C VAL A 308 -23.29 -1.01 29.35
N PHE A 309 -24.54 -1.30 29.75
CA PHE A 309 -25.04 -0.94 31.09
C PHE A 309 -24.21 -1.58 32.20
N ASN A 310 -23.97 -2.90 32.12
CA ASN A 310 -23.15 -3.59 33.12
C ASN A 310 -21.75 -2.98 33.21
N GLN A 311 -21.13 -2.67 32.06
CA GLN A 311 -19.80 -2.07 32.04
C GLN A 311 -19.81 -0.63 32.58
N LEU A 312 -20.87 0.16 32.35
CA LEU A 312 -21.01 1.50 32.93
C LEU A 312 -21.14 1.46 34.46
N ASP A 313 -21.81 0.44 35.01
CA ASP A 313 -21.95 0.26 36.46
C ASP A 313 -20.64 -0.22 37.12
N GLU A 314 -19.81 -0.98 36.39
CA GLU A 314 -18.54 -1.53 36.90
C GLU A 314 -17.35 -0.58 36.73
N THR A 315 -17.39 0.35 35.79
CA THR A 315 -16.25 1.20 35.43
C THR A 315 -16.29 2.55 36.16
N GLU A 316 -15.26 2.85 36.93
CA GLU A 316 -15.09 4.18 37.52
C GLU A 316 -14.59 5.18 36.47
N VAL A 317 -15.30 6.30 36.34
CA VAL A 317 -14.87 7.40 35.47
C VAL A 317 -13.56 7.98 36.00
N GLN A 318 -12.45 7.71 35.30
CA GLN A 318 -11.14 8.25 35.66
C GLN A 318 -11.13 9.79 35.58
N GLY A 319 -10.58 10.43 36.62
CA GLY A 319 -10.25 11.86 36.57
C GLY A 319 -9.20 12.16 35.50
N SER A 320 -9.15 13.41 35.01
CA SER A 320 -8.34 13.81 33.85
C SER A 320 -6.86 13.41 33.94
N ASP A 321 -6.24 13.56 35.11
CA ASP A 321 -4.82 13.20 35.30
C ASP A 321 -4.59 11.69 35.25
N GLN A 322 -5.48 10.91 35.86
CA GLN A 322 -5.38 9.45 35.84
C GLN A 322 -5.61 8.92 34.42
N LYS A 323 -6.61 9.45 33.72
CA LYS A 323 -6.93 9.09 32.34
C LYS A 323 -5.73 9.32 31.41
N ARG A 324 -5.08 10.48 31.53
CA ARG A 324 -3.86 10.79 30.77
C ARG A 324 -2.71 9.83 31.06
N LEU A 325 -2.52 9.41 32.32
CA LEU A 325 -1.46 8.45 32.67
C LEU A 325 -1.77 7.05 32.11
N THR A 326 -3.02 6.60 32.24
CA THR A 326 -3.50 5.36 31.65
C THR A 326 -3.27 5.34 30.14
N ASP A 327 -3.62 6.44 29.48
CA ASP A 327 -3.50 6.58 28.03
C ASP A 327 -2.03 6.57 27.55
N GLN A 328 -1.14 7.27 28.25
CA GLN A 328 0.30 7.25 27.95
C GLN A 328 0.92 5.86 28.08
N GLU A 329 0.57 5.12 29.13
CA GLU A 329 1.01 3.73 29.31
C GLU A 329 0.46 2.83 28.19
N TRP A 330 -0.82 3.01 27.86
CA TRP A 330 -1.49 2.28 26.79
C TRP A 330 -0.78 2.45 25.44
N ILE A 331 -0.60 3.70 25.00
CA ILE A 331 0.04 4.04 23.72
C ILE A 331 1.44 3.44 23.64
N THR A 332 2.21 3.54 24.73
CA THR A 332 3.58 3.02 24.79
C THR A 332 3.60 1.52 24.57
N LEU A 333 2.79 0.76 25.32
CA LEU A 333 2.76 -0.70 25.22
C LEU A 333 2.14 -1.17 23.90
N ALA A 334 1.08 -0.51 23.42
CA ALA A 334 0.42 -0.87 22.17
C ALA A 334 1.37 -0.75 20.96
N ARG A 335 2.24 0.27 20.94
CA ARG A 335 3.30 0.42 19.92
C ARG A 335 4.30 -0.73 19.92
N GLU A 336 4.54 -1.34 21.09
CA GLU A 336 5.40 -2.51 21.26
C GLU A 336 4.66 -3.83 21.01
N GLY A 337 3.37 -3.78 20.64
CA GLY A 337 2.51 -4.95 20.44
C GLY A 337 2.08 -5.63 21.74
N ALA A 338 2.19 -4.94 22.88
CA ALA A 338 1.80 -5.42 24.20
C ALA A 338 0.54 -4.70 24.69
N ALA A 339 -0.28 -5.40 25.48
CA ALA A 339 -1.43 -4.80 26.15
C ALA A 339 -1.04 -4.36 27.57
N SER A 340 -1.45 -3.15 27.97
CA SER A 340 -1.39 -2.71 29.37
C SER A 340 -2.30 -3.57 30.26
N ALA A 341 -2.19 -3.42 31.59
CA ALA A 341 -3.06 -4.12 32.52
C ALA A 341 -4.55 -3.78 32.28
N ILE A 342 -4.85 -2.49 32.10
CA ILE A 342 -6.20 -1.99 31.81
C ILE A 342 -6.67 -2.48 30.43
N ALA A 343 -5.79 -2.50 29.42
CA ALA A 343 -6.12 -3.05 28.11
C ALA A 343 -6.47 -4.53 28.17
N THR A 344 -5.71 -5.30 28.95
CA THR A 344 -5.93 -6.73 29.15
C THR A 344 -7.27 -6.99 29.85
N GLU A 345 -7.60 -6.18 30.85
CA GLU A 345 -8.89 -6.23 31.56
C GLU A 345 -10.05 -5.95 30.60
N ILE A 346 -10.00 -4.84 29.87
CA ILE A 346 -11.06 -4.47 28.91
C ILE A 346 -11.20 -5.54 27.83
N LEU A 347 -10.10 -6.01 27.23
CA LEU A 347 -10.13 -7.09 26.23
C LEU A 347 -10.80 -8.37 26.76
N GLY A 348 -10.67 -8.63 28.06
CA GLY A 348 -11.22 -9.79 28.76
C GLY A 348 -12.70 -9.70 29.15
N ASN A 349 -13.28 -8.50 29.15
CA ASN A 349 -14.66 -8.28 29.59
C ASN A 349 -15.71 -8.82 28.59
N ASP A 350 -16.96 -8.88 29.03
CA ASP A 350 -18.04 -9.49 28.24
C ASP A 350 -18.46 -8.64 27.04
N LEU A 351 -18.38 -7.30 27.16
CA LEU A 351 -18.59 -6.38 26.03
C LEU A 351 -17.58 -6.65 24.90
N SER A 352 -16.29 -6.76 25.22
CA SER A 352 -15.23 -7.08 24.27
C SER A 352 -15.39 -8.45 23.61
N LYS A 353 -15.84 -9.48 24.37
CA LYS A 353 -16.17 -10.79 23.79
C LYS A 353 -17.32 -10.69 22.79
N TYR A 354 -18.34 -9.90 23.12
CA TYR A 354 -19.47 -9.69 22.22
C TYR A 354 -19.07 -8.94 20.95
N LEU A 355 -18.23 -7.89 21.07
CA LEU A 355 -17.67 -7.18 19.92
C LEU A 355 -16.81 -8.07 19.01
N ARG A 356 -16.03 -9.01 19.57
CA ARG A 356 -15.31 -10.03 18.78
C ARG A 356 -16.25 -10.96 18.03
N THR A 357 -17.36 -11.35 18.66
CA THR A 357 -18.38 -12.20 18.03
C THR A 357 -19.04 -11.46 16.87
N PHE A 358 -19.38 -10.18 17.07
CA PHE A 358 -19.88 -9.29 16.02
C PHE A 358 -18.91 -9.19 14.84
N GLN A 359 -17.64 -8.88 15.12
CA GLN A 359 -16.59 -8.83 14.09
C GLN A 359 -16.51 -10.14 13.30
N ALA A 360 -16.43 -11.28 14.00
CA ALA A 360 -16.36 -12.59 13.36
C ALA A 360 -17.60 -12.93 12.51
N SER A 361 -18.77 -12.41 12.87
CA SER A 361 -20.02 -12.64 12.14
C SER A 361 -20.10 -11.90 10.79
N ILE A 362 -19.41 -10.76 10.67
CA ILE A 362 -19.36 -9.95 9.45
C ILE A 362 -18.16 -10.32 8.57
N GLY A 363 -17.15 -10.97 9.15
CA GLY A 363 -15.98 -11.46 8.42
C GLY A 363 -15.01 -10.32 8.06
N GLU A 364 -14.45 -10.34 6.86
CA GLU A 364 -13.35 -9.44 6.46
C GLU A 364 -13.74 -7.95 6.33
N GLN A 365 -15.03 -7.62 6.36
CA GLN A 365 -15.49 -6.23 6.20
C GLN A 365 -15.24 -5.40 7.46
N VAL A 366 -15.27 -6.00 8.64
CA VAL A 366 -15.02 -5.34 9.92
C VAL A 366 -13.63 -5.72 10.43
N ALA A 367 -12.73 -4.76 10.44
CA ALA A 367 -11.39 -4.93 10.98
C ALA A 367 -11.35 -4.75 12.50
N GLU A 368 -12.19 -3.87 13.04
CA GLU A 368 -12.35 -3.62 14.48
C GLU A 368 -13.73 -3.09 14.81
N ALA A 369 -14.10 -3.30 16.06
CA ALA A 369 -15.13 -2.56 16.76
C ALA A 369 -14.68 -2.26 18.18
N PHE A 370 -14.99 -1.07 18.68
CA PHE A 370 -14.80 -0.68 20.07
C PHE A 370 -15.90 0.28 20.52
N VAL A 371 -16.13 0.32 21.83
CA VAL A 371 -17.13 1.17 22.48
C VAL A 371 -16.40 2.06 23.48
N PHE A 372 -16.69 3.35 23.44
CA PHE A 372 -16.21 4.33 24.42
C PHE A 372 -17.36 5.08 25.07
N ASP A 373 -17.18 5.45 26.33
CA ASP A 373 -18.20 6.15 27.14
C ASP A 373 -18.33 7.64 26.76
N THR A 374 -19.26 8.34 27.40
CA THR A 374 -19.46 9.78 27.22
C THR A 374 -18.32 10.66 27.76
N HIS A 375 -17.31 10.06 28.40
CA HIS A 375 -16.07 10.72 28.81
C HIS A 375 -14.88 10.36 27.89
N GLY A 376 -15.09 9.55 26.85
CA GLY A 376 -14.08 9.13 25.89
C GLY A 376 -13.25 7.93 26.33
N GLN A 377 -13.58 7.25 27.42
CA GLN A 377 -12.86 6.08 27.91
C GLN A 377 -13.33 4.83 27.17
N ILE A 378 -12.41 4.04 26.62
CA ILE A 378 -12.78 2.77 26.00
C ILE A 378 -13.29 1.80 27.08
N MET A 379 -14.45 1.23 26.82
CA MET A 379 -15.14 0.30 27.71
C MET A 379 -15.13 -1.14 27.18
N GLY A 380 -14.94 -1.32 25.88
CA GLY A 380 -14.90 -2.61 25.24
C GLY A 380 -14.28 -2.52 23.87
N MET A 381 -13.51 -3.54 23.48
CA MET A 381 -12.84 -3.58 22.20
C MET A 381 -12.70 -5.01 21.68
N SER A 382 -12.91 -5.16 20.39
CA SER A 382 -12.72 -6.44 19.69
C SER A 382 -11.24 -6.84 19.61
N ARG A 383 -10.35 -5.86 19.47
CA ARG A 383 -8.89 -5.97 19.47
C ARG A 383 -8.27 -4.74 20.13
N LEU A 384 -6.97 -4.82 20.45
CA LEU A 384 -6.23 -3.71 21.07
C LEU A 384 -6.29 -2.46 20.19
N THR A 385 -6.72 -1.34 20.77
CA THR A 385 -6.70 0.00 20.16
C THR A 385 -5.36 0.69 20.38
N SER A 386 -5.09 1.75 19.60
CA SER A 386 -3.87 2.56 19.69
C SER A 386 -3.71 3.27 21.03
N ASP A 387 -4.83 3.64 21.63
CA ASP A 387 -4.97 4.56 22.75
C ASP A 387 -6.24 4.20 23.54
N PHE A 388 -6.37 4.77 24.73
CA PHE A 388 -7.47 4.54 25.65
C PHE A 388 -8.47 5.72 25.66
N ASP A 389 -7.96 6.94 25.46
CA ASP A 389 -8.72 8.17 25.52
C ASP A 389 -9.14 8.65 24.12
N GLN A 390 -10.43 8.56 23.81
CA GLN A 390 -11.00 8.99 22.53
C GLN A 390 -11.46 10.47 22.52
N SER A 391 -11.21 11.25 23.57
CA SER A 391 -11.83 12.57 23.76
C SER A 391 -11.30 13.69 22.87
N ASP A 392 -10.10 13.52 22.32
CA ASP A 392 -9.51 14.41 21.31
C ASP A 392 -9.95 14.06 19.88
N GLU A 393 -10.60 12.92 19.69
CA GLU A 393 -11.04 12.46 18.37
C GLU A 393 -12.32 13.16 17.88
N ALA A 394 -12.43 13.31 16.56
CA ALA A 394 -13.59 13.92 15.92
C ALA A 394 -14.90 13.15 16.22
N GLN A 395 -14.79 11.84 16.46
CA GLN A 395 -15.90 10.96 16.80
C GLN A 395 -16.48 11.20 18.20
N PHE A 396 -15.67 11.66 19.16
CA PHE A 396 -16.16 12.02 20.49
C PHE A 396 -17.00 13.29 20.46
N GLN A 397 -16.59 14.28 19.65
CA GLN A 397 -17.36 15.51 19.44
C GLN A 397 -18.79 15.25 18.89
N MET A 398 -19.02 14.08 18.27
CA MET A 398 -20.34 13.68 17.81
C MET A 398 -21.32 13.41 18.97
N ILE A 399 -20.84 12.88 20.10
CA ILE A 399 -21.66 12.52 21.27
C ILE A 399 -22.38 13.75 21.83
N ASP A 400 -21.66 14.88 21.92
CA ASP A 400 -22.19 16.15 22.44
C ASP A 400 -22.98 16.95 21.40
N SER A 401 -22.86 16.61 20.11
CA SER A 401 -23.48 17.37 19.03
C SER A 401 -24.98 17.10 18.89
N LEU A 402 -25.73 18.13 18.45
CA LEU A 402 -27.18 18.06 18.13
C LEU A 402 -27.54 17.08 16.98
N ASN A 403 -26.56 16.35 16.43
CA ASN A 403 -26.72 15.41 15.33
C ASN A 403 -26.71 13.95 15.80
N ARG A 404 -27.31 13.62 16.95
CA ARG A 404 -27.49 12.24 17.46
C ARG A 404 -28.06 11.24 16.43
N GLU A 405 -28.72 11.76 15.38
CA GLU A 405 -29.27 10.99 14.25
C GLU A 405 -28.25 10.67 13.14
N LYS A 406 -27.05 11.25 13.13
CA LYS A 406 -26.05 11.07 12.08
C LYS A 406 -24.88 10.24 12.58
N ALA A 407 -24.51 9.24 11.80
CA ALA A 407 -23.25 8.53 11.99
C ALA A 407 -22.10 9.40 11.47
N LEU A 408 -20.93 9.30 12.10
CA LEU A 408 -19.69 9.83 11.55
C LEU A 408 -19.06 8.74 10.68
N ILE A 409 -18.70 9.09 9.43
CA ILE A 409 -17.91 8.23 8.55
C ILE A 409 -16.63 8.98 8.24
N THR A 410 -15.50 8.43 8.65
CA THR A 410 -14.17 9.04 8.43
C THR A 410 -13.63 8.69 7.05
N ASP A 411 -12.64 9.45 6.58
CA ASP A 411 -11.89 9.09 5.36
C ASP A 411 -10.97 7.89 5.61
N ILE A 412 -10.28 7.44 4.56
CA ILE A 412 -9.45 6.25 4.62
C ILE A 412 -8.09 6.58 5.25
N TRP A 413 -7.64 5.75 6.18
CA TRP A 413 -6.24 5.71 6.65
C TRP A 413 -5.68 4.29 6.61
N TYR A 414 -4.36 4.20 6.71
CA TYR A 414 -3.66 2.93 6.84
C TYR A 414 -3.53 2.52 8.30
N ASP A 415 -4.03 1.34 8.64
CA ASP A 415 -3.76 0.69 9.93
C ASP A 415 -2.61 -0.30 9.77
N ALA A 416 -1.45 0.04 10.33
CA ALA A 416 -0.24 -0.78 10.26
C ALA A 416 -0.41 -2.15 10.95
N SER A 417 -1.28 -2.24 11.96
CA SER A 417 -1.50 -3.49 12.71
C SER A 417 -2.22 -4.55 11.86
N THR A 418 -3.20 -4.12 11.06
CA THR A 418 -3.95 -4.99 10.14
C THR A 418 -3.39 -4.98 8.72
N ARG A 419 -2.38 -4.14 8.45
CA ARG A 419 -1.82 -3.86 7.11
C ARG A 419 -2.92 -3.54 6.08
N ALA A 420 -4.00 -2.91 6.54
CA ALA A 420 -5.19 -2.66 5.74
C ALA A 420 -5.56 -1.18 5.79
N PHE A 421 -6.36 -0.77 4.81
CA PHE A 421 -6.96 0.55 4.81
C PHE A 421 -8.32 0.50 5.47
N LEU A 422 -8.50 1.36 6.46
CA LEU A 422 -9.71 1.42 7.24
C LEU A 422 -10.42 2.75 7.01
N SER A 423 -11.75 2.70 7.09
CA SER A 423 -12.61 3.85 7.34
C SER A 423 -13.46 3.48 8.54
N GLN A 424 -13.68 4.41 9.46
CA GLN A 424 -14.49 4.14 10.64
C GLN A 424 -15.90 4.71 10.48
N ILE A 425 -16.86 3.95 10.99
CA ILE A 425 -18.22 4.39 11.24
C ILE A 425 -18.40 4.49 12.75
N THR A 426 -18.76 5.67 13.24
CA THR A 426 -19.16 5.87 14.63
C THR A 426 -20.66 6.14 14.72
N VAL A 427 -21.33 5.42 15.61
CA VAL A 427 -22.76 5.61 15.91
C VAL A 427 -22.96 5.74 17.44
N PRO A 428 -23.91 6.58 17.89
CA PRO A 428 -24.24 6.64 19.31
C PRO A 428 -25.00 5.38 19.75
N ILE A 429 -24.72 4.94 20.97
CA ILE A 429 -25.50 3.94 21.69
C ILE A 429 -26.46 4.70 22.59
N ILE A 430 -27.76 4.56 22.32
CA ILE A 430 -28.82 5.35 22.96
C ILE A 430 -29.64 4.46 23.86
N ASP A 431 -29.88 4.91 25.09
CA ASP A 431 -30.84 4.29 25.99
C ASP A 431 -32.26 4.44 25.41
N PRO A 432 -32.97 3.34 25.09
CA PRO A 432 -34.31 3.41 24.54
C PRO A 432 -35.34 4.02 25.51
N ASP A 433 -35.10 3.99 26.82
CA ASP A 433 -36.04 4.48 27.83
C ASP A 433 -35.88 5.99 28.06
N SER A 434 -34.65 6.47 28.23
CA SER A 434 -34.37 7.89 28.52
C SER A 434 -34.07 8.73 27.27
N GLY A 435 -33.70 8.10 26.15
CA GLY A 435 -33.21 8.78 24.95
C GLY A 435 -31.83 9.44 25.13
N GLN A 436 -31.11 9.13 26.22
CA GLN A 436 -29.77 9.63 26.48
C GLN A 436 -28.71 8.79 25.75
N THR A 437 -27.63 9.43 25.33
CA THR A 437 -26.47 8.73 24.78
C THR A 437 -25.70 8.09 25.94
N LEU A 438 -25.55 6.77 25.91
CA LEU A 438 -24.81 6.00 26.93
C LEU A 438 -23.33 5.92 26.60
N ALA A 439 -23.03 5.74 25.32
CA ALA A 439 -21.70 5.49 24.77
C ALA A 439 -21.73 5.71 23.25
N ALA A 440 -20.60 5.51 22.59
CA ALA A 440 -20.54 5.41 21.13
C ALA A 440 -19.84 4.12 20.71
N LEU A 441 -20.35 3.51 19.63
CA LEU A 441 -19.75 2.37 18.95
C LEU A 441 -18.99 2.89 17.74
N THR A 442 -17.69 2.66 17.68
CA THR A 442 -16.87 2.83 16.48
C THR A 442 -16.58 1.46 15.85
N VAL A 443 -16.80 1.36 14.54
CA VAL A 443 -16.51 0.17 13.74
C VAL A 443 -15.55 0.56 12.62
N GLY A 444 -14.34 0.00 12.65
CA GLY A 444 -13.35 0.15 11.58
C GLY A 444 -13.63 -0.85 10.46
N LEU A 445 -13.96 -0.34 9.28
CA LEU A 445 -14.25 -1.12 8.08
C LEU A 445 -13.00 -1.27 7.23
N ASN A 446 -12.69 -2.51 6.81
CA ASN A 446 -11.73 -2.72 5.72
C ASN A 446 -12.37 -2.26 4.42
N VAL A 447 -11.97 -1.10 3.90
CA VAL A 447 -12.65 -0.47 2.76
C VAL A 447 -12.53 -1.29 1.47
N SER A 448 -11.48 -2.11 1.32
CA SER A 448 -11.37 -3.01 0.16
C SER A 448 -12.39 -4.12 0.21
N ALA A 449 -12.65 -4.65 1.40
CA ALA A 449 -13.67 -5.67 1.59
C ALA A 449 -15.06 -5.03 1.50
N ALA A 450 -15.35 -4.01 2.31
CA ALA A 450 -16.68 -3.41 2.48
C ALA A 450 -17.26 -2.72 1.23
N LEU A 451 -16.42 -2.23 0.31
CA LEU A 451 -16.86 -1.55 -0.93
C LEU A 451 -16.98 -2.49 -2.13
N ARG A 452 -16.69 -3.78 -1.99
CA ARG A 452 -16.93 -4.73 -3.08
C ARG A 452 -18.44 -4.89 -3.28
N PRO A 453 -18.97 -4.98 -4.51
CA PRO A 453 -20.41 -5.13 -4.73
C PRO A 453 -21.04 -6.42 -4.20
N GLU A 454 -20.23 -7.42 -3.83
CA GLU A 454 -20.70 -8.67 -3.20
C GLU A 454 -20.71 -8.57 -1.66
N SER A 455 -20.41 -7.39 -1.10
CA SER A 455 -20.31 -7.12 0.34
C SER A 455 -21.67 -6.90 1.00
#